data_AF-A0A816H7T2-F1
#
_entry.id   AF-A0A816H7T2-F1
#
_cell.length_a   1.000
_cell.length_b   1.000
_cell.length_c   1.000
_cell.angle_alpha   90.00
_cell.angle_beta   90.00
_cell.angle_gamma   90.00
#
_symmetry.space_group_name_H-M   'P 1'
#
loop_
_entity.id
_entity.type
_entity.pdbx_description
1 polymer ?
#
loop_
_entity_poly.entity_id
_entity_poly.type
_entity_poly.pdbx_seq_one_letter_code
_entity_poly.pdbx_strand_id
1 'polypeptide(L)'
;DGDRVVLCSGIVVHKVQLNYLLGDVAQLIYDFGSTLKSHKIDSILAATLASILLLDSNNSDYVYHRTPLSPTVTELYQKIVDSLKDYLKQQHEDSSVYLQLLDRLNEARRIAHLLRKRLSLYRHTTGLTNSMNTLLDLVLECKPISNDLPSNEENSSLPFVQYDI
;
A
#
# COMPACT_ATOMS: atom_id res chain seq x y z
N ASP A 1 -12.99 -21.49 7.74
CA ASP A 1 -12.16 -21.28 6.53
C ASP A 1 -11.39 -19.95 6.53
N GLY A 2 -10.48 -19.75 7.50
CA GLY A 2 -9.76 -18.48 7.71
C GLY A 2 -8.23 -18.54 7.58
N ASP A 3 -7.63 -19.73 7.57
CA ASP A 3 -6.17 -19.90 7.64
C ASP A 3 -5.50 -20.15 6.28
N ARG A 4 -6.16 -19.81 5.18
CA ARG A 4 -5.63 -19.99 3.82
C ARG A 4 -5.74 -18.72 3.01
N VAL A 5 -4.71 -18.44 2.22
CA VAL A 5 -4.68 -17.37 1.20
C VAL A 5 -4.48 -18.02 -0.16
N VAL A 6 -5.19 -17.53 -1.16
CA VAL A 6 -4.98 -17.92 -2.56
C VAL A 6 -4.10 -16.86 -3.20
N LEU A 7 -2.93 -17.27 -3.71
CA LEU A 7 -2.02 -16.40 -4.44
C LEU A 7 -2.54 -16.13 -5.86
N CYS A 8 -2.03 -15.10 -6.52
CA CYS A 8 -2.40 -14.78 -7.91
C CYS A 8 -2.14 -15.92 -8.90
N SER A 9 -1.23 -16.86 -8.56
CA SER A 9 -0.98 -18.08 -9.33
C SER A 9 -2.03 -19.18 -9.14
N GLY A 10 -3.03 -18.98 -8.29
CA GLY A 10 -4.00 -19.99 -7.88
C GLY A 10 -3.50 -20.94 -6.77
N ILE A 11 -2.23 -20.80 -6.34
CA ILE A 11 -1.67 -21.61 -5.26
C ILE A 11 -2.35 -21.23 -3.94
N VAL A 12 -2.83 -22.25 -3.22
CA VAL A 12 -3.39 -22.09 -1.89
C VAL A 12 -2.30 -22.30 -0.85
N VAL A 13 -2.05 -21.29 -0.03
CA VAL A 13 -1.02 -21.29 1.00
C VAL A 13 -1.66 -21.22 2.37
N HIS A 14 -1.26 -22.11 3.27
CA HIS A 14 -1.69 -22.10 4.66
C HIS A 14 -0.97 -21.02 5.46
N LYS A 15 -1.62 -20.47 6.48
CA LYS A 15 -1.08 -19.44 7.37
C LYS A 15 0.29 -19.77 7.94
N VAL A 16 0.46 -21.00 8.39
CA VAL A 16 1.75 -21.52 8.90
C VAL A 16 2.86 -21.46 7.85
N GLN A 17 2.55 -21.76 6.59
CA GLN A 17 3.53 -21.72 5.50
C GLN A 17 3.92 -20.27 5.16
N LEU A 18 2.95 -19.35 5.21
CA LEU A 18 3.22 -17.94 4.96
C LEU A 18 4.02 -17.30 6.13
N ASN A 19 3.70 -17.67 7.37
CA ASN A 19 4.42 -17.25 8.58
C ASN A 19 5.90 -17.67 8.55
N TYR A 20 6.23 -18.84 7.99
CA TYR A 20 7.62 -19.28 7.89
C TYR A 20 8.49 -18.27 7.11
N LEU A 21 7.96 -17.72 6.02
CA LEU A 21 8.67 -16.74 5.19
C LEU A 21 8.52 -15.32 5.73
N LEU A 22 7.27 -14.90 5.96
CA LEU A 22 6.92 -13.50 6.23
C LEU A 22 6.94 -13.13 7.72
N GLY A 23 7.09 -14.10 8.62
CA GLY A 23 7.03 -13.89 10.07
C GLY A 23 5.72 -13.22 10.47
N ASP A 24 5.79 -12.26 11.38
CA ASP A 24 4.63 -11.54 11.93
C ASP A 24 3.84 -10.75 10.85
N VAL A 25 4.45 -10.44 9.71
CA VAL A 25 3.77 -9.76 8.60
C VAL A 25 2.66 -10.63 8.01
N ALA A 26 2.84 -11.96 7.99
CA ALA A 26 1.78 -12.84 7.51
C ALA A 26 0.51 -12.73 8.37
N GLN A 27 0.65 -12.67 9.70
CA GLN A 27 -0.50 -12.46 10.59
C GLN A 27 -1.27 -11.18 10.25
N LEU A 28 -0.56 -10.07 10.00
CA LEU A 28 -1.17 -8.80 9.59
C LEU A 28 -1.94 -8.91 8.27
N ILE A 29 -1.41 -9.68 7.30
CA ILE A 29 -2.11 -9.94 6.02
C ILE A 29 -3.40 -10.72 6.26
N TYR A 30 -3.38 -11.71 7.15
CA TYR A 30 -4.58 -12.50 7.50
C TYR A 30 -5.64 -11.66 8.21
N ASP A 31 -5.22 -10.83 9.16
CA ASP A 31 -6.12 -9.94 9.90
C ASP A 31 -6.73 -8.91 8.95
N PHE A 32 -5.92 -8.32 8.07
CA PHE A 32 -6.39 -7.42 7.01
C PHE A 32 -7.39 -8.10 6.06
N GLY A 33 -7.09 -9.31 5.57
CA GLY A 33 -8.03 -10.05 4.73
C GLY A 33 -9.36 -10.35 5.44
N SER A 34 -9.32 -10.60 6.75
CA SER A 34 -10.51 -10.85 7.56
C SER A 34 -11.35 -9.59 7.77
N THR A 35 -10.71 -8.42 7.95
CA THR A 35 -11.42 -7.13 8.02
C THR A 35 -11.99 -6.71 6.67
N LEU A 36 -11.33 -6.99 5.55
CA LEU A 36 -11.91 -6.72 4.23
C LEU A 36 -13.18 -7.55 3.96
N LYS A 37 -13.25 -8.79 4.45
CA LYS A 37 -14.47 -9.62 4.32
C LYS A 37 -15.68 -9.00 5.00
N SER A 38 -15.51 -8.25 6.10
CA SER A 38 -16.64 -7.60 6.77
C SER A 38 -17.21 -6.42 5.99
N HIS A 39 -16.43 -5.84 5.06
CA HIS A 39 -16.82 -4.69 4.25
C HIS A 39 -17.52 -5.07 2.93
N LYS A 40 -17.80 -6.37 2.70
CA LYS A 40 -18.47 -6.89 1.49
C LYS A 40 -17.92 -6.30 0.18
N ILE A 41 -16.59 -6.19 0.10
CA ILE A 41 -15.93 -5.57 -1.06
C ILE A 41 -16.17 -6.42 -2.31
N ASP A 42 -16.88 -5.85 -3.28
CA ASP A 42 -17.06 -6.44 -4.60
C ASP A 42 -15.88 -6.17 -5.53
N SER A 43 -15.93 -6.71 -6.75
CA SER A 43 -14.86 -6.56 -7.74
C SER A 43 -14.64 -5.12 -8.19
N ILE A 44 -15.69 -4.29 -8.24
CA ILE A 44 -15.61 -2.89 -8.68
C ILE A 44 -14.90 -2.07 -7.60
N LEU A 45 -15.32 -2.26 -6.35
CA LEU A 45 -14.74 -1.60 -5.19
C LEU A 45 -13.28 -2.02 -5.00
N ALA A 46 -12.97 -3.32 -5.12
CA ALA A 46 -11.60 -3.81 -5.07
C ALA A 46 -10.70 -3.19 -6.16
N ALA A 47 -11.18 -3.11 -7.41
CA ALA A 47 -10.44 -2.50 -8.50
C ALA A 47 -10.18 -1.01 -8.24
N THR A 48 -11.20 -0.29 -7.77
CA THR A 48 -11.12 1.14 -7.45
C THR A 48 -10.12 1.42 -6.35
N LEU A 49 -10.17 0.65 -5.26
CA LEU A 49 -9.22 0.75 -4.14
C LEU A 49 -7.78 0.43 -4.57
N ALA A 50 -7.60 -0.59 -5.42
CA ALA A 50 -6.30 -0.93 -5.98
C ALA A 50 -5.74 0.19 -6.89
N SER A 51 -6.60 0.83 -7.70
CA SER A 51 -6.21 1.99 -8.51
C SER A 51 -5.81 3.19 -7.65
N ILE A 52 -6.50 3.44 -6.54
CA ILE A 52 -6.11 4.48 -5.57
C ILE A 52 -4.73 4.18 -5.00
N LEU A 53 -4.46 2.93 -4.57
CA LEU A 53 -3.14 2.54 -4.05
C LEU A 53 -2.02 2.71 -5.08
N LEU A 54 -2.31 2.50 -6.36
CA LEU A 54 -1.35 2.64 -7.45
C LEU A 54 -1.02 4.11 -7.76
N LEU A 55 -2.02 4.99 -7.69
CA LEU A 55 -1.92 6.38 -8.15
C LEU A 55 -1.65 7.38 -7.02
N ASP A 56 -1.72 6.95 -5.75
CA ASP A 56 -1.48 7.81 -4.60
C ASP A 56 0.01 8.17 -4.46
N SER A 57 0.33 9.43 -4.71
CA SER A 57 1.67 9.99 -4.54
C SER A 57 1.98 10.51 -3.14
N ASN A 58 0.97 10.65 -2.27
CA ASN A 58 1.11 11.42 -1.04
C ASN A 58 1.72 10.63 0.13
N ASN A 59 2.12 9.37 -0.09
CA ASN A 59 2.68 8.53 0.97
C ASN A 59 3.91 7.73 0.54
N SER A 60 4.77 8.33 -0.30
CA SER A 60 6.07 7.78 -0.66
C SER A 60 7.16 8.16 0.35
N ASP A 61 7.14 7.55 1.54
CA ASP A 61 8.39 7.37 2.31
C ASP A 61 9.45 6.60 1.48
N TYR A 62 9.04 5.99 0.37
CA TYR A 62 9.91 5.38 -0.61
C TYR A 62 9.52 5.79 -2.03
N VAL A 63 10.33 6.66 -2.63
CA VAL A 63 10.68 6.70 -4.07
C VAL A 63 9.57 6.39 -5.08
N TYR A 64 8.41 6.99 -4.91
CA TYR A 64 7.80 7.66 -6.05
C TYR A 64 7.94 9.12 -5.73
N HIS A 65 9.09 9.66 -6.14
CA HIS A 65 9.23 11.06 -6.51
C HIS A 65 8.47 12.06 -5.61
N ARG A 66 9.23 12.90 -4.88
CA ARG A 66 8.80 14.30 -4.63
C ARG A 66 8.61 15.09 -5.94
N THR A 67 8.58 14.43 -7.10
CA THR A 67 8.02 14.99 -8.31
C THR A 67 6.51 14.92 -8.11
N PRO A 68 5.82 16.05 -8.04
CA PRO A 68 4.37 16.04 -8.04
C PRO A 68 3.89 15.14 -9.17
N LEU A 69 2.86 14.33 -8.92
CA LEU A 69 2.15 13.63 -9.98
C LEU A 69 1.92 14.61 -11.12
N SER A 70 2.13 14.14 -12.35
CA SER A 70 1.77 14.97 -13.49
C SER A 70 0.32 15.41 -13.32
N PRO A 71 -0.06 16.61 -13.77
CA PRO A 71 -1.45 17.09 -13.66
C PRO A 71 -2.47 16.05 -14.14
N THR A 72 -2.10 15.27 -15.16
CA THR A 72 -2.88 14.15 -15.70
C THR A 72 -3.11 13.03 -14.69
N VAL A 73 -2.10 12.64 -13.92
CA VAL A 73 -2.23 11.57 -12.92
C VAL A 73 -3.02 12.05 -11.70
N THR A 74 -2.83 13.31 -11.29
CA THR A 74 -3.65 13.93 -10.23
C THR A 74 -5.11 14.02 -10.63
N GLU A 75 -5.40 14.41 -11.88
CA GLU A 75 -6.76 14.44 -12.41
C GLU A 75 -7.38 13.04 -12.47
N LEU A 76 -6.60 12.04 -12.91
CA LEU A 76 -7.04 10.64 -12.93
C LEU A 76 -7.34 10.12 -11.52
N TYR A 77 -6.47 10.40 -10.55
CA TYR A 77 -6.67 10.06 -9.15
C TYR A 77 -7.99 10.67 -8.63
N GLN A 78 -8.21 11.96 -8.89
CA GLN A 78 -9.43 12.65 -8.47
C GLN A 78 -10.69 12.01 -9.08
N LYS A 79 -10.67 11.71 -10.38
CA LYS A 79 -11.77 11.02 -11.08
C LYS A 79 -12.08 9.65 -10.46
N ILE A 80 -11.06 8.89 -10.06
CA ILE A 80 -11.24 7.58 -9.42
C ILE A 80 -11.83 7.74 -8.01
N VAL A 81 -11.36 8.72 -7.24
CA VAL A 81 -11.91 9.03 -5.91
C VAL A 81 -13.37 9.48 -5.99
N ASP A 82 -13.72 10.30 -6.98
CA ASP A 82 -15.11 10.75 -7.17
C ASP A 82 -16.00 9.58 -7.60
N SER A 83 -15.51 8.73 -8.51
CA SER A 83 -16.18 7.48 -8.89
C SER A 83 -16.44 6.57 -7.69
N LEU A 84 -15.48 6.44 -6.77
CA LEU A 84 -15.66 5.68 -5.51
C LEU A 84 -16.79 6.26 -4.66
N LYS A 85 -16.82 7.58 -4.47
CA LYS A 85 -17.86 8.25 -3.68
C LYS A 85 -19.23 8.06 -4.29
N ASP A 86 -19.34 8.16 -5.61
CA ASP A 86 -20.60 7.98 -6.32
C ASP A 86 -21.07 6.52 -6.29
N TYR A 87 -20.14 5.55 -6.38
CA TYR A 87 -20.45 4.13 -6.20
C TYR A 87 -21.03 3.85 -4.82
N LEU A 88 -20.40 4.35 -3.76
CA LEU A 88 -20.87 4.16 -2.38
C LEU A 88 -22.25 4.80 -2.16
N LYS A 89 -22.50 5.98 -2.73
CA LYS A 89 -23.83 6.61 -2.68
C LYS A 89 -24.90 5.76 -3.37
N GLN A 90 -24.59 5.14 -4.51
CA GLN A 90 -25.53 4.25 -5.22
C GLN A 90 -25.86 3.00 -4.40
N GLN A 91 -24.93 2.53 -3.57
CA GLN A 91 -25.14 1.41 -2.65
C GLN A 91 -25.83 1.82 -1.34
N HIS A 92 -26.26 3.08 -1.21
CA HIS A 92 -26.81 3.65 0.03
C HIS A 92 -25.87 3.51 1.24
N GLU A 93 -24.56 3.49 1.00
CA GLU A 93 -23.57 3.42 2.07
C GLU A 93 -23.32 4.81 2.67
N ASP A 94 -23.16 4.85 3.99
CA ASP A 94 -22.89 6.09 4.72
C ASP A 94 -21.48 6.63 4.44
N SER A 95 -21.30 7.95 4.64
CA SER A 95 -19.97 8.59 4.58
C SER A 95 -18.92 7.95 5.52
N SER A 96 -19.37 7.24 6.56
CA SER A 96 -18.51 6.48 7.47
C SER A 96 -17.80 5.31 6.78
N VAL A 97 -18.44 4.66 5.80
CA VAL A 97 -17.88 3.53 5.05
C VAL A 97 -16.73 4.00 4.17
N TYR A 98 -16.88 5.16 3.53
CA TYR A 98 -15.79 5.78 2.78
C TYR A 98 -14.55 6.01 3.65
N LEU A 99 -14.71 6.54 4.86
CA LEU A 99 -13.61 6.74 5.80
C LEU A 99 -12.97 5.42 6.25
N GLN A 100 -13.79 4.40 6.57
CA GLN A 100 -13.29 3.07 6.94
C GLN A 100 -12.45 2.45 5.81
N LEU A 101 -12.87 2.62 4.55
CA LEU A 101 -12.12 2.16 3.39
C LEU A 101 -10.80 2.90 3.22
N LEU A 102 -10.75 4.23 3.45
CA LEU A 102 -9.50 4.98 3.47
C LEU A 102 -8.53 4.48 4.55
N ASP A 103 -9.05 4.16 5.74
CA ASP A 103 -8.24 3.55 6.81
C ASP A 103 -7.69 2.18 6.39
N ARG A 104 -8.49 1.38 5.66
CA ARG A 104 -8.00 0.10 5.12
C ARG A 104 -6.89 0.30 4.09
N LEU A 105 -6.95 1.35 3.26
CA LEU A 105 -5.85 1.67 2.35
C LEU A 105 -4.57 2.02 3.12
N ASN A 106 -4.67 2.80 4.20
CA ASN A 106 -3.52 3.12 5.05
C ASN A 106 -2.92 1.88 5.73
N GLU A 107 -3.76 0.96 6.19
CA GLU A 107 -3.32 -0.32 6.74
C GLU A 107 -2.61 -1.19 5.70
N ALA A 108 -3.16 -1.30 4.49
CA ALA A 108 -2.53 -2.02 3.37
C ALA A 108 -1.12 -1.48 3.07
N ARG A 109 -0.97 -0.15 3.06
CA ARG A 109 0.35 0.52 2.88
C ARG A 109 1.32 0.15 3.99
N ARG A 110 0.88 0.19 5.25
CA ARG A 110 1.72 -0.19 6.40
C ARG A 110 2.17 -1.65 6.31
N ILE A 111 1.28 -2.56 5.92
CA ILE A 111 1.60 -3.98 5.73
C ILE A 111 2.63 -4.14 4.61
N ALA A 112 2.45 -3.47 3.48
CA ALA A 112 3.39 -3.51 2.35
C ALA A 112 4.79 -3.01 2.76
N HIS A 113 4.88 -1.97 3.60
CA HIS A 113 6.14 -1.48 4.15
C HIS A 113 6.85 -2.51 5.03
N LEU A 114 6.12 -3.13 5.96
CA LEU A 114 6.67 -4.17 6.83
C LEU A 114 7.09 -5.40 6.02
N LEU A 115 6.31 -5.77 5.00
CA LEU A 115 6.62 -6.85 4.08
C LEU A 115 7.94 -6.58 3.35
N ARG A 116 8.12 -5.36 2.83
CA ARG A 116 9.36 -4.96 2.18
C ARG A 116 10.58 -5.07 3.11
N LYS A 117 10.47 -4.55 4.35
CA LYS A 117 11.54 -4.66 5.36
C LYS A 117 11.88 -6.13 5.65
N ARG A 118 10.85 -6.98 5.80
CA ARG A 118 11.02 -8.41 6.04
C ARG A 118 11.71 -9.11 4.88
N LEU A 119 11.30 -8.83 3.64
CA LEU A 119 11.92 -9.40 2.45
C LEU A 119 13.38 -8.98 2.30
N SER A 120 13.71 -7.71 2.59
CA SER A 120 15.09 -7.24 2.61
C SER A 120 15.94 -7.98 3.67
N LEU A 121 15.42 -8.14 4.89
CA LEU A 121 16.10 -8.91 5.94
C LEU A 121 16.27 -10.39 5.55
N TYR A 122 15.24 -11.00 4.96
CA TYR A 122 15.30 -12.38 4.49
C TYR A 122 16.39 -12.55 3.42
N ARG A 123 16.51 -11.60 2.50
CA ARG A 123 17.58 -11.56 1.48
C ARG A 123 18.96 -11.53 2.14
N HIS A 124 19.16 -10.67 3.15
CA HIS A 124 20.43 -10.56 3.86
C HIS A 124 20.78 -11.82 4.67
N THR A 125 19.79 -12.45 5.32
CA THR A 125 20.02 -13.57 6.24
C THR A 125 20.19 -14.92 5.53
N THR A 126 19.58 -15.11 4.37
CA THR A 126 19.63 -16.39 3.63
C THR A 126 20.70 -16.43 2.55
N GLY A 127 21.33 -15.30 2.22
CA GLY A 127 22.32 -15.22 1.13
C GLY A 127 21.72 -15.49 -0.25
N LEU A 128 20.39 -15.47 -0.39
CA LEU A 128 19.65 -15.76 -1.62
C LEU A 128 19.71 -14.62 -2.66
N THR A 129 20.73 -13.76 -2.61
CA THR A 129 20.95 -12.66 -3.57
C THR A 129 20.98 -13.12 -5.02
N ASN A 130 21.27 -14.39 -5.28
CA ASN A 130 21.34 -14.96 -6.64
C ASN A 130 20.05 -15.68 -7.09
N SER A 131 19.01 -15.72 -6.25
CA SER A 131 17.79 -16.52 -6.50
C SER A 131 16.48 -15.76 -6.34
N MET A 132 16.51 -14.54 -5.78
CA MET A 132 15.38 -13.64 -5.89
C MET A 132 15.29 -13.15 -7.35
N ASN A 133 14.07 -13.15 -7.89
CA ASN A 133 13.80 -12.74 -9.26
C ASN A 133 14.22 -11.27 -9.43
N THR A 134 14.91 -10.93 -10.52
CA THR A 134 15.39 -9.57 -10.83
C THR A 134 14.31 -8.49 -10.70
N LEU A 135 13.04 -8.86 -10.94
CA LEU A 135 11.89 -7.97 -10.74
C LEU A 135 11.61 -7.65 -9.26
N LEU A 136 11.80 -8.62 -8.37
CA LEU A 136 11.63 -8.40 -6.93
C LEU A 136 12.78 -7.53 -6.39
N ASP A 137 14.00 -7.72 -6.89
CA ASP A 137 15.11 -6.83 -6.55
C ASP A 137 14.84 -5.39 -7.01
N LEU A 138 14.32 -5.17 -8.22
CA LEU A 138 13.92 -3.83 -8.67
C LEU A 138 12.88 -3.17 -7.75
N VAL A 139 11.92 -3.94 -7.23
CA VAL A 139 10.90 -3.44 -6.28
C VAL A 139 11.49 -3.18 -4.89
N LEU A 140 12.45 -3.99 -4.44
CA LEU A 140 13.08 -3.87 -3.12
C LEU A 140 14.20 -2.82 -3.08
N GLU A 141 14.89 -2.58 -4.20
CA GLU A 141 16.04 -1.68 -4.34
C GLU A 141 15.70 -0.21 -4.60
N CYS A 142 14.43 0.18 -4.54
CA CYS A 142 14.02 1.59 -4.46
C CYS A 142 14.64 2.26 -3.21
N LYS A 143 15.93 2.63 -3.26
CA LYS A 143 16.72 3.13 -2.13
C LYS A 143 16.02 4.34 -1.52
N PRO A 144 15.82 4.42 -0.19
CA PRO A 144 15.51 5.72 0.41
C PRO A 144 16.58 6.70 -0.06
N ILE A 145 16.17 7.90 -0.49
CA ILE A 145 17.13 8.98 -0.69
C ILE A 145 17.78 9.17 0.70
N SER A 146 19.05 8.81 0.82
CA SER A 146 19.82 9.21 1.99
C SER A 146 19.76 10.73 2.04
N ASN A 147 19.33 11.28 3.16
CA ASN A 147 19.38 12.72 3.43
C ASN A 147 20.84 13.18 3.64
N ASP A 148 21.75 12.78 2.76
CA ASP A 148 23.04 13.43 2.62
C ASP A 148 22.85 14.61 1.65
N LEU A 149 21.97 15.54 2.03
CA LEU A 149 22.03 16.90 1.51
C LEU A 149 23.04 17.64 2.39
N PRO A 150 24.05 18.31 1.80
CA PRO A 150 24.97 19.13 2.56
C PRO A 150 24.14 20.22 3.27
N SER A 151 24.40 20.37 4.56
CA SER A 151 23.87 21.44 5.39
C SER A 151 24.16 22.79 4.75
N ASN A 152 23.16 23.42 4.14
CA ASN A 152 23.13 24.84 3.89
C ASN A 152 21.75 25.36 4.27
N GLU A 153 21.74 26.17 5.32
CA GLU A 153 20.68 27.09 5.67
C GLU A 153 20.35 27.96 4.46
N GLU A 154 19.06 28.05 4.08
CA GLU A 154 18.42 29.30 3.64
C GLU A 154 16.92 29.07 3.36
N ASN A 155 16.12 29.76 4.16
CA ASN A 155 14.74 30.20 3.94
C ASN A 155 14.00 29.74 2.67
N SER A 156 12.86 29.07 2.85
CA SER A 156 11.59 29.55 2.28
C SER A 156 10.40 28.76 2.83
N SER A 157 9.51 29.51 3.47
CA SER A 157 8.21 29.09 3.96
C SER A 157 7.29 28.70 2.81
N LEU A 158 6.73 27.49 2.83
CA LEU A 158 5.55 27.10 2.04
C LEU A 158 4.60 26.27 2.93
N PRO A 159 3.29 26.35 2.68
CA PRO A 159 2.28 26.33 3.74
C PRO A 159 1.96 24.91 4.20
N PHE A 160 1.93 24.73 5.52
CA PHE A 160 1.21 23.66 6.17
C PHE A 160 -0.29 23.85 5.87
N VAL A 161 -0.90 22.94 5.11
CA VAL A 161 -2.35 22.78 5.13
C VAL A 161 -2.69 22.00 6.38
N GLN A 162 -3.00 22.75 7.43
CA GLN A 162 -3.55 22.25 8.68
C GLN A 162 -5.02 21.86 8.42
N TYR A 163 -5.36 20.58 8.57
CA TYR A 163 -6.75 20.16 8.63
C TYR A 163 -7.23 20.39 10.07
N ASP A 164 -8.07 21.41 10.26
CA ASP A 164 -8.78 21.62 11.52
C ASP A 164 -9.87 20.54 11.68
N ILE A 165 -9.89 19.91 12.85
CA ILE A 165 -11.01 19.11 13.38
C ILE A 165 -11.91 20.07 14.16
#